data_AF-A0AA36FT82-F1
#
_entry.id   AF-A0AA36FT82-F1
#
_cell.length_a   1.000
_cell.length_b   1.000
_cell.length_c   1.000
_cell.angle_alpha   90.00
_cell.angle_beta   90.00
_cell.angle_gamma   90.00
#
_symmetry.space_group_name_H-M   'P 1'
#
loop_
_entity.id
_entity.type
_entity.pdbx_description
1 polymer ?
#
loop_
_entity_poly.entity_id
_entity_poly.type
_entity_poly.pdbx_seq_one_letter_code
_entity_poly.pdbx_strand_id
1 'polypeptide(L)'
;MPFDIVKPGDRTAYDDKLARGIMLPLSGAAYSPSPQICLTNLFKGTKAIVISFRGTNAFLQLVQEADQSIFHEKVPFVAGGNVNKYFYQAFLAVWNAGMKDDFITLKNKYPNYQLYITGHSLGGAMASLAASYISATGLYEKALIRLVTLGQPRTGDAAWAKWHDTNVPYTLRITHSHDMVVHVPVELMGYSHHMSEVFFKGDMGSGATYTLCEADDSKSCSDGNLTDLSINDHLHYYDKDVSGYGEAGCTGNGAESFIPFVPPQ
;
A
#
# COMPACT_ATOMS: atom_id res chain seq x y z
N MET A 1 -6.69 21.77 7.61
CA MET A 1 -7.30 21.42 8.90
C MET A 1 -6.30 20.55 9.65
N PRO A 2 -5.96 20.79 10.92
CA PRO A 2 -5.19 19.81 11.67
C PRO A 2 -6.07 18.55 11.76
N PHE A 3 -5.60 17.46 11.16
CA PHE A 3 -6.35 16.21 11.15
C PHE A 3 -6.45 15.70 12.60
N ASP A 4 -7.67 15.50 13.08
CA ASP A 4 -7.88 14.84 14.36
C ASP A 4 -7.34 13.41 14.24
N ILE A 5 -6.25 13.16 14.95
CA ILE A 5 -5.55 11.89 14.99
C ILE A 5 -6.54 10.84 15.53
N VAL A 6 -6.84 9.82 14.72
CA VAL A 6 -7.68 8.68 15.13
C VAL A 6 -7.20 8.17 16.49
N LYS A 7 -8.10 8.18 17.48
CA LYS A 7 -7.77 7.74 18.84
C LYS A 7 -7.27 6.29 18.81
N PRO A 8 -6.20 5.95 19.55
CA PRO A 8 -5.75 4.57 19.69
C PRO A 8 -6.88 3.72 20.30
N GLY A 9 -7.32 2.66 19.61
CA GLY A 9 -8.27 1.70 20.18
C GLY A 9 -9.18 1.00 19.19
N ASP A 10 -9.47 1.63 18.04
CA ASP A 10 -10.27 0.99 17.00
C ASP A 10 -9.36 0.43 15.91
N ARG A 11 -9.17 -0.89 15.93
CA ARG A 11 -8.28 -1.61 15.01
C ARG A 11 -8.86 -1.71 13.60
N THR A 12 -10.15 -1.40 13.42
CA THR A 12 -10.91 -1.73 12.20
C THR A 12 -11.79 -0.61 11.68
N ALA A 13 -11.84 0.56 12.34
CA ALA A 13 -12.50 1.74 11.79
C ALA A 13 -11.74 2.30 10.57
N TYR A 14 -12.13 1.84 9.38
CA TYR A 14 -11.84 2.52 8.14
C TYR A 14 -12.33 3.98 8.23
N ASP A 15 -11.40 4.92 8.02
CA ASP A 15 -11.70 6.34 7.90
C ASP A 15 -11.54 6.75 6.44
N ASP A 16 -12.67 6.90 5.75
CA ASP A 16 -12.71 7.28 4.33
C ASP A 16 -12.04 8.64 4.06
N LYS A 17 -12.12 9.59 5.00
CA LYS A 17 -11.47 10.90 4.87
C LYS A 17 -9.96 10.77 5.00
N LEU A 18 -9.48 9.91 5.91
CA LEU A 18 -8.06 9.59 6.03
C LEU A 18 -7.57 8.91 4.75
N ALA A 19 -8.29 7.89 4.27
CA ALA A 19 -7.86 7.11 3.11
C ALA A 19 -7.77 7.98 1.84
N ARG A 20 -8.83 8.75 1.54
CA ARG A 20 -8.88 9.64 0.37
C ARG A 20 -8.03 10.89 0.50
N GLY A 21 -8.05 11.52 1.67
CA GLY A 21 -7.44 12.83 1.91
C GLY A 21 -5.97 12.78 2.31
N ILE A 22 -5.49 11.62 2.79
CA ILE A 22 -4.11 11.44 3.25
C ILE A 22 -3.42 10.29 2.51
N MET A 23 -3.94 9.06 2.63
CA MET A 23 -3.20 7.87 2.20
C MET A 23 -3.08 7.78 0.67
N LEU A 24 -4.13 8.11 -0.08
CA LEU A 24 -4.10 8.19 -1.55
C LEU A 24 -3.09 9.24 -2.04
N PRO A 25 -3.13 10.51 -1.61
CA PRO A 25 -2.14 11.49 -2.02
C PRO A 25 -0.71 11.10 -1.65
N LEU A 26 -0.48 10.49 -0.49
CA LEU A 26 0.86 10.02 -0.11
C LEU A 26 1.35 8.88 -1.01
N SER A 27 0.47 7.94 -1.35
CA SER A 27 0.75 6.88 -2.33
C SER A 27 1.04 7.45 -3.72
N GLY A 28 0.23 8.41 -4.19
CA GLY A 28 0.44 9.10 -5.47
C GLY A 28 1.73 9.90 -5.49
N ALA A 29 2.05 10.63 -4.41
CA ALA A 29 3.25 11.46 -4.33
C ALA A 29 4.54 10.66 -4.60
N ALA A 30 4.58 9.37 -4.28
CA ALA A 30 5.74 8.51 -4.56
C ALA A 30 6.04 8.33 -6.07
N TYR A 31 5.06 8.60 -6.95
CA TYR A 31 5.25 8.62 -8.40
C TYR A 31 5.80 9.96 -8.92
N SER A 32 5.64 11.04 -8.14
CA SER A 32 6.05 12.37 -8.55
C SER A 32 7.58 12.52 -8.52
N PRO A 33 8.19 13.20 -9.51
CA PRO A 33 9.58 13.65 -9.40
C PRO A 33 9.76 14.77 -8.36
N SER A 34 8.65 15.30 -7.82
CA SER A 34 8.64 16.38 -6.82
C SER A 34 7.58 16.12 -5.74
N PRO A 35 7.73 15.05 -4.93
CA PRO A 35 6.75 14.66 -3.91
C PRO A 35 6.44 15.77 -2.90
N GLN A 36 7.38 16.70 -2.68
CA GLN A 36 7.20 17.86 -1.81
C GLN A 36 6.04 18.77 -2.24
N ILE A 37 5.65 18.78 -3.52
CA ILE A 37 4.50 19.56 -4.01
C ILE A 37 3.21 19.01 -3.41
N CYS A 38 2.99 17.69 -3.53
CA CYS A 38 1.88 17.01 -2.87
C CYS A 38 1.89 17.29 -1.36
N LEU A 39 3.07 17.18 -0.74
CA LEU A 39 3.20 17.37 0.69
C LEU A 39 2.81 18.78 1.15
N THR A 40 3.30 19.78 0.42
CA THR A 40 3.02 21.20 0.67
C THR A 40 1.57 21.54 0.44
N ASN A 41 0.92 20.93 -0.56
CA ASN A 41 -0.47 21.21 -0.89
C ASN A 41 -1.44 20.65 0.17
N LEU A 42 -1.15 19.47 0.71
CA LEU A 42 -2.13 18.69 1.48
C LEU A 42 -1.84 18.55 2.98
N PHE A 43 -0.57 18.63 3.40
CA PHE A 43 -0.17 18.30 4.78
C PHE A 43 0.38 19.49 5.58
N LYS A 44 -0.05 20.73 5.27
CA LYS A 44 0.36 21.92 6.04
C LYS A 44 -0.07 21.81 7.50
N GLY A 45 0.91 21.72 8.40
CA GLY A 45 0.69 21.66 9.85
C GLY A 45 0.37 20.27 10.42
N THR A 46 0.44 19.22 9.60
CA THR A 46 0.25 17.83 10.06
C THR A 46 1.49 17.33 10.79
N LYS A 47 1.30 16.71 11.96
CA LYS A 47 2.37 16.11 12.78
C LYS A 47 2.46 14.61 12.53
N ALA A 48 3.20 14.22 11.49
CA ALA A 48 3.37 12.83 11.10
C ALA A 48 4.78 12.58 10.55
N ILE A 49 5.23 11.33 10.65
CA ILE A 49 6.31 10.78 9.83
C ILE A 49 5.63 9.94 8.75
N VAL A 50 6.08 10.07 7.50
CA VAL A 50 5.51 9.33 6.39
C VAL A 50 6.60 8.55 5.66
N ILE A 51 6.30 7.29 5.37
CA ILE A 51 7.05 6.46 4.42
C ILE A 51 6.09 6.08 3.30
N SER A 52 6.44 6.42 2.06
CA SER A 52 5.64 6.07 0.90
C SER A 52 6.50 5.38 -0.15
N PHE A 53 6.00 4.25 -0.67
CA PHE A 53 6.68 3.46 -1.69
C PHE A 53 5.94 3.54 -3.01
N ARG A 54 6.70 3.81 -4.06
CA ARG A 54 6.21 3.82 -5.44
C ARG A 54 6.02 2.39 -5.94
N GLY A 55 4.97 2.15 -6.73
CA GLY A 55 4.87 0.96 -7.57
C GLY A 55 5.71 1.07 -8.84
N THR A 56 5.53 0.14 -9.78
CA THR A 56 6.25 0.18 -11.07
C THR A 56 5.47 -0.48 -12.19
N ASN A 57 5.54 0.10 -13.39
CA ASN A 57 4.93 -0.46 -14.59
C ASN A 57 5.55 -1.80 -14.98
N ALA A 58 6.84 -2.01 -14.68
CA ALA A 58 7.52 -3.29 -14.94
C ALA A 58 6.88 -4.44 -14.15
N PHE A 59 6.41 -4.19 -12.92
CA PHE A 59 5.71 -5.19 -12.12
C PHE A 59 4.34 -5.52 -12.72
N LEU A 60 3.62 -4.50 -13.19
CA LEU A 60 2.34 -4.71 -13.88
C LEU A 60 2.51 -5.55 -15.15
N GLN A 61 3.57 -5.30 -15.92
CA GLN A 61 3.89 -6.10 -17.09
C GLN A 61 4.12 -7.57 -16.71
N LEU A 62 4.92 -7.84 -15.68
CA LEU A 62 5.18 -9.22 -15.22
C LEU A 62 3.90 -9.93 -14.75
N VAL A 63 2.99 -9.20 -14.09
CA VAL A 63 1.68 -9.72 -13.68
C VAL A 63 0.80 -10.04 -14.88
N GLN A 64 0.77 -9.16 -15.88
CA GLN A 64 -0.01 -9.36 -17.12
C GLN A 64 0.53 -10.52 -17.97
N GLU A 65 1.85 -10.66 -18.02
CA GLU A 65 2.54 -11.77 -18.68
C GLU A 65 2.47 -13.07 -17.84
N ALA A 66 1.88 -12.99 -16.64
CA ALA A 66 1.74 -14.08 -15.68
C ALA A 66 3.08 -14.78 -15.36
N ASP A 67 4.18 -14.01 -15.31
CA ASP A 67 5.51 -14.54 -15.03
C ASP A 67 5.60 -15.02 -13.57
N GLN A 68 5.39 -16.32 -13.37
CA GLN A 68 5.41 -16.94 -12.05
C GLN A 68 6.82 -16.99 -11.44
N SER A 69 7.88 -16.80 -12.24
CA SER A 69 9.27 -16.93 -11.77
C SER A 69 9.59 -15.95 -10.63
N ILE A 70 9.07 -14.72 -10.73
CA ILE A 70 9.21 -13.69 -9.68
C ILE A 70 8.43 -14.01 -8.41
N PHE A 71 7.47 -14.93 -8.50
CA PHE A 71 6.56 -15.30 -7.42
C PHE A 71 6.91 -16.62 -6.74
N HIS A 72 7.78 -17.45 -7.30
CA HIS A 72 8.11 -18.76 -6.72
C HIS A 72 8.98 -18.68 -5.46
N GLU A 73 9.92 -17.73 -5.41
CA GLU A 73 10.89 -17.67 -4.32
C GLU A 73 10.37 -16.87 -3.13
N LYS A 74 10.33 -17.53 -1.97
CA LYS A 74 10.13 -16.90 -0.66
C LYS A 74 11.40 -16.99 0.16
N VAL A 75 11.59 -16.02 1.06
CA VAL A 75 12.70 -15.99 1.99
C VAL A 75 12.19 -15.78 3.41
N PRO A 76 12.86 -16.35 4.43
CA PRO A 76 12.53 -16.10 5.83
C PRO A 76 12.55 -14.61 6.12
N PHE A 77 11.56 -14.13 6.87
CA PHE A 77 11.46 -12.73 7.23
C PHE A 77 11.67 -12.52 8.73
N VAL A 78 12.26 -11.38 9.11
CA VAL A 78 12.54 -11.05 10.52
C VAL A 78 11.28 -11.05 11.39
N ALA A 79 10.13 -10.81 10.75
CA ALA A 79 8.83 -10.80 11.36
C ALA A 79 8.14 -12.18 11.34
N GLY A 80 8.91 -13.27 11.20
CA GLY A 80 8.36 -14.63 11.09
C GLY A 80 7.79 -14.94 9.70
N GLY A 81 7.57 -16.24 9.47
CA GLY A 81 7.14 -16.76 8.18
C GLY A 81 8.13 -16.46 7.05
N ASN A 82 7.62 -16.48 5.82
CA ASN A 82 8.38 -16.14 4.64
C ASN A 82 7.64 -15.12 3.79
N VAL A 83 8.40 -14.25 3.13
CA VAL A 83 7.90 -13.22 2.23
C VAL A 83 8.43 -13.45 0.83
N ASN A 84 7.73 -12.95 -0.19
CA ASN A 84 8.23 -12.99 -1.56
C ASN A 84 9.60 -12.29 -1.66
N LYS A 85 10.58 -12.98 -2.27
CA LYS A 85 11.95 -12.51 -2.38
C LYS A 85 12.06 -11.21 -3.20
N TYR A 86 11.31 -11.08 -4.29
CA TYR A 86 11.32 -9.89 -5.14
C TYR A 86 10.86 -8.65 -4.35
N PHE A 87 9.73 -8.75 -3.63
CA PHE A 87 9.25 -7.65 -2.77
C PHE A 87 10.24 -7.31 -1.66
N TYR A 88 10.83 -8.32 -1.03
CA TYR A 88 11.82 -8.11 0.03
C TYR A 88 13.08 -7.42 -0.46
N GLN A 89 13.61 -7.82 -1.61
CA GLN A 89 14.79 -7.20 -2.21
C GLN A 89 14.50 -5.76 -2.64
N ALA A 90 13.33 -5.49 -3.23
CA ALA A 90 12.91 -4.14 -3.58
C ALA A 90 12.83 -3.24 -2.33
N PHE A 91 12.18 -3.71 -1.25
CA PHE A 91 12.14 -3.01 0.03
C PHE A 91 13.56 -2.72 0.56
N LEU A 92 14.42 -3.73 0.66
CA LEU A 92 15.77 -3.55 1.19
C LEU A 92 16.62 -2.60 0.34
N ALA A 93 16.46 -2.62 -0.99
CA ALA A 93 17.20 -1.73 -1.88
C ALA A 93 16.90 -0.26 -1.55
N VAL A 94 15.63 0.10 -1.40
CA VAL A 94 15.22 1.48 -1.05
C VAL A 94 15.55 1.80 0.41
N TRP A 95 15.27 0.87 1.33
CA TRP A 95 15.52 1.03 2.75
C TRP A 95 16.99 1.34 3.04
N ASN A 96 17.91 0.59 2.42
CA ASN A 96 19.35 0.73 2.61
C ASN A 96 19.96 1.86 1.78
N ALA A 97 19.26 2.42 0.78
CA ALA A 97 19.72 3.53 -0.04
C ALA A 97 19.54 4.92 0.61
N GLY A 98 19.23 4.98 1.91
CA GLY A 98 19.13 6.21 2.70
C GLY A 98 17.79 6.41 3.41
N MET A 99 16.72 5.74 2.96
CA MET A 99 15.40 5.85 3.59
C MET A 99 15.42 5.48 5.07
N LYS A 100 16.20 4.45 5.46
CA LYS A 100 16.40 4.08 6.86
C LYS A 100 16.99 5.22 7.68
N ASP A 101 17.98 5.94 7.15
CA ASP A 101 18.68 7.00 7.88
C ASP A 101 17.79 8.23 8.05
N ASP A 102 17.02 8.59 7.01
CA ASP A 102 16.00 9.63 7.08
C ASP A 102 14.91 9.29 8.11
N PHE A 103 14.43 8.04 8.10
CA PHE A 103 13.48 7.56 9.09
C PHE A 103 14.03 7.62 10.52
N ILE A 104 15.28 7.18 10.73
CA ILE A 104 15.95 7.25 12.04
C ILE A 104 16.08 8.71 12.51
N THR A 105 16.44 9.62 11.60
CA THR A 105 16.54 11.05 11.88
C THR A 105 15.19 11.63 12.31
N LEU A 106 14.13 11.35 11.55
CA LEU A 106 12.79 11.86 11.84
C LEU A 106 12.21 11.27 13.12
N LYS A 107 12.36 9.95 13.37
CA LYS A 107 11.82 9.31 14.58
C LYS A 107 12.50 9.84 15.84
N ASN A 108 13.80 10.15 15.78
CA ASN A 108 14.52 10.68 16.94
C ASN A 108 14.12 12.13 17.23
N LYS A 109 13.84 12.90 16.17
CA LYS A 109 13.36 14.28 16.29
C LYS A 109 11.89 14.37 16.73
N TYR A 110 11.07 13.41 16.32
CA TYR A 110 9.63 13.38 16.56
C TYR A 110 9.15 12.01 17.07
N PRO A 111 9.58 11.59 18.27
CA PRO A 111 9.35 10.21 18.77
C PRO A 111 7.88 9.86 19.01
N ASN A 112 7.01 10.85 19.19
CA ASN A 112 5.60 10.67 19.51
C ASN A 112 4.66 10.93 18.30
N TYR A 113 5.20 11.12 17.10
CA TYR A 113 4.38 11.35 15.91
C TYR A 113 3.77 10.03 15.42
N GLN A 114 2.65 10.10 14.71
CA GLN A 114 2.17 8.91 14.00
C GLN A 114 3.09 8.62 12.82
N LEU A 115 3.39 7.34 12.61
CA LEU A 115 4.11 6.84 11.44
C LEU A 115 3.10 6.29 10.44
N TYR A 116 2.86 7.02 9.37
CA TYR A 116 2.04 6.55 8.24
C TYR A 116 2.95 5.87 7.22
N ILE A 117 2.58 4.66 6.84
CA ILE A 117 3.27 3.87 5.82
C ILE A 117 2.26 3.53 4.74
N THR A 118 2.62 3.76 3.49
CA THR A 118 1.70 3.57 2.37
C THR A 118 2.42 3.22 1.08
N GLY A 119 1.64 2.79 0.10
CA GLY A 119 2.12 2.50 -1.23
C GLY A 119 1.01 1.89 -2.09
N HIS A 120 1.16 2.05 -3.39
CA HIS A 120 0.29 1.51 -4.41
C HIS A 120 0.99 0.36 -5.15
N SER A 121 0.26 -0.72 -5.49
CA SER A 121 0.80 -1.84 -6.27
C SER A 121 1.99 -2.52 -5.58
N LEU A 122 3.11 -2.73 -6.27
CA LEU A 122 4.39 -3.14 -5.68
C LEU A 122 4.77 -2.31 -4.42
N GLY A 123 4.49 -1.01 -4.45
CA GLY A 123 4.73 -0.14 -3.31
C GLY A 123 3.92 -0.54 -2.08
N GLY A 124 2.71 -1.07 -2.27
CA GLY A 124 1.89 -1.62 -1.19
C GLY A 124 2.53 -2.84 -0.52
N ALA A 125 3.18 -3.72 -1.29
CA ALA A 125 3.91 -4.86 -0.72
C ALA A 125 5.17 -4.41 0.03
N MET A 126 5.92 -3.46 -0.53
CA MET A 126 7.07 -2.87 0.17
C MET A 126 6.66 -2.16 1.46
N ALA A 127 5.51 -1.47 1.45
CA ALA A 127 4.95 -0.79 2.61
C ALA A 127 4.60 -1.76 3.76
N SER A 128 3.97 -2.91 3.46
CA SER A 128 3.67 -3.92 4.49
C SER A 128 4.92 -4.58 5.04
N LEU A 129 5.93 -4.85 4.19
CA LEU A 129 7.23 -5.33 4.64
C LEU A 129 7.93 -4.30 5.54
N ALA A 130 7.91 -3.02 5.19
CA ALA A 130 8.50 -1.96 5.99
C ALA A 130 7.81 -1.84 7.37
N ALA A 131 6.48 -1.87 7.41
CA ALA A 131 5.72 -1.84 8.65
C ALA A 131 6.05 -3.05 9.56
N SER A 132 6.06 -4.26 8.99
CA SER A 132 6.46 -5.46 9.72
C SER A 132 7.90 -5.38 10.22
N TYR A 133 8.84 -4.92 9.38
CA TYR A 133 10.24 -4.80 9.73
C TYR A 133 10.46 -3.83 10.88
N ILE A 134 9.88 -2.63 10.80
CA ILE A 134 9.97 -1.60 11.84
C ILE A 134 9.39 -2.10 13.17
N SER A 135 8.24 -2.78 13.12
CA SER A 135 7.59 -3.37 14.30
C SER A 135 8.42 -4.52 14.90
N ALA A 136 8.92 -5.44 14.07
CA ALA A 136 9.67 -6.63 14.51
C ALA A 136 11.02 -6.27 15.13
N THR A 137 11.68 -5.25 14.59
CA THR A 137 13.00 -4.79 15.04
C THR A 137 12.93 -3.78 16.20
N GLY A 138 11.73 -3.40 16.64
CA GLY A 138 11.55 -2.43 17.72
C GLY A 138 12.03 -1.02 17.37
N LEU A 139 12.08 -0.67 16.08
CA LEU A 139 12.55 0.65 15.63
C LEU A 139 11.55 1.77 15.95
N TYR A 140 10.28 1.45 16.14
CA TYR A 140 9.23 2.40 16.48
C TYR A 140 8.16 1.77 17.37
N GLU A 141 7.44 2.63 18.11
CA GLU A 141 6.32 2.20 18.95
C GLU A 141 5.19 1.63 18.09
N LYS A 142 4.83 0.37 18.30
CA LYS A 142 3.83 -0.35 17.47
C LYS A 142 2.49 0.37 17.42
N ALA A 143 2.08 0.99 18.54
CA ALA A 143 0.85 1.74 18.65
C ALA A 143 0.80 3.03 17.79
N LEU A 144 1.95 3.49 17.30
CA LEU A 144 2.07 4.68 16.43
C LEU A 144 2.18 4.33 14.94
N ILE A 145 2.26 3.05 14.58
CA ILE A 145 2.36 2.61 13.17
C ILE A 145 0.95 2.56 12.56
N ARG A 146 0.79 3.17 11.39
CA ARG A 146 -0.44 3.18 10.59
C ARG A 146 -0.10 2.77 9.16
N LEU A 147 -0.48 1.55 8.77
CA LEU A 147 -0.30 1.06 7.40
C LEU A 147 -1.62 1.15 6.64
N VAL A 148 -1.63 1.83 5.49
CA VAL A 148 -2.74 1.75 4.54
C VAL A 148 -2.17 1.62 3.14
N THR A 149 -2.57 0.60 2.41
CA THR A 149 -2.06 0.30 1.06
C THR A 149 -3.19 0.31 0.03
N LEU A 150 -2.85 0.51 -1.24
CA LEU A 150 -3.78 0.51 -2.37
C LEU A 150 -3.35 -0.60 -3.34
N GLY A 151 -4.23 -1.53 -3.67
CA GLY A 151 -3.94 -2.57 -4.67
C GLY A 151 -2.74 -3.44 -4.31
N GLN A 152 -2.58 -3.77 -3.03
CA GLN A 152 -1.44 -4.54 -2.56
C GLN A 152 -1.52 -6.01 -3.02
N PRO A 153 -0.47 -6.57 -3.64
CA PRO A 153 -0.38 -8.01 -3.93
C PRO A 153 -0.09 -8.83 -2.67
N ARG A 154 -0.42 -10.14 -2.69
CA ARG A 154 -0.10 -11.03 -1.56
C ARG A 154 1.41 -11.01 -1.31
N THR A 155 1.82 -10.70 -0.09
CA THR A 155 3.23 -10.35 0.16
C THR A 155 4.04 -11.49 0.80
N GLY A 156 3.38 -12.35 1.58
CA GLY A 156 4.04 -13.46 2.27
C GLY A 156 3.12 -14.67 2.46
N ASP A 157 3.63 -15.66 3.19
CA ASP A 157 2.85 -16.82 3.59
C ASP A 157 1.93 -16.53 4.78
N ALA A 158 1.04 -17.48 5.09
CA ALA A 158 0.09 -17.35 6.20
C ALA A 158 0.78 -17.17 7.57
N ALA A 159 2.01 -17.65 7.75
CA ALA A 159 2.75 -17.46 8.99
C ALA A 159 3.20 -16.00 9.15
N TRP A 160 3.65 -15.37 8.06
CA TRP A 160 3.95 -13.93 8.03
C TRP A 160 2.68 -13.09 8.18
N ALA A 161 1.60 -13.41 7.46
CA ALA A 161 0.32 -12.68 7.53
C ALA A 161 -0.20 -12.63 8.98
N LYS A 162 -0.30 -13.79 9.63
CA LYS A 162 -0.71 -13.89 11.04
C LYS A 162 0.18 -13.10 11.99
N TRP A 163 1.50 -13.10 11.77
CA TRP A 163 2.39 -12.28 12.57
C TRP A 163 2.12 -10.79 12.35
N HIS A 164 1.91 -10.37 11.10
CA HIS A 164 1.63 -8.98 10.72
C HIS A 164 0.38 -8.47 11.43
N ASP A 165 -0.72 -9.20 11.36
CA ASP A 165 -2.00 -8.84 12.00
C ASP A 165 -1.86 -8.63 13.50
N THR A 166 -1.00 -9.43 14.14
CA THR A 166 -0.77 -9.37 15.58
C THR A 166 0.11 -8.18 15.98
N ASN A 167 1.04 -7.75 15.11
CA ASN A 167 2.13 -6.85 15.47
C ASN A 167 2.09 -5.48 14.78
N VAL A 168 1.23 -5.28 13.79
CA VAL A 168 0.99 -4.01 13.10
C VAL A 168 -0.49 -3.67 13.24
N PRO A 169 -0.93 -3.16 14.41
CA PRO A 169 -2.34 -3.20 14.82
C PRO A 169 -3.29 -2.31 14.01
N TYR A 170 -2.76 -1.38 13.22
CA TYR A 170 -3.55 -0.59 12.28
C TYR A 170 -3.01 -0.84 10.87
N THR A 171 -3.70 -1.70 10.15
CA THR A 171 -3.33 -2.14 8.80
C THR A 171 -4.59 -2.28 7.96
N LEU A 172 -4.64 -1.58 6.83
CA LEU A 172 -5.76 -1.59 5.91
C LEU A 172 -5.25 -1.76 4.49
N ARG A 173 -5.76 -2.77 3.78
CA ARG A 173 -5.59 -2.94 2.34
C ARG A 173 -6.84 -2.41 1.66
N ILE A 174 -6.72 -1.32 0.90
CA ILE A 174 -7.82 -0.85 0.05
C ILE A 174 -7.72 -1.58 -1.28
N THR A 175 -8.82 -2.18 -1.72
CA THR A 175 -8.91 -2.96 -2.96
C THR A 175 -10.11 -2.48 -3.79
N HIS A 176 -9.96 -2.52 -5.12
CA HIS A 176 -10.94 -1.97 -6.05
C HIS A 176 -11.42 -3.01 -7.05
N SER A 177 -12.73 -3.25 -7.04
CA SER A 177 -13.49 -4.03 -8.02
C SER A 177 -12.75 -5.28 -8.52
N HIS A 178 -12.30 -5.32 -9.77
CA HIS A 178 -11.64 -6.48 -10.36
C HIS A 178 -10.11 -6.30 -10.47
N ASP A 179 -9.50 -5.49 -9.60
CA ASP A 179 -8.04 -5.27 -9.54
C ASP A 179 -7.29 -6.61 -9.61
N MET A 180 -6.56 -6.83 -10.70
CA MET A 180 -5.86 -8.09 -10.91
C MET A 180 -4.69 -8.32 -9.93
N VAL A 181 -4.07 -7.24 -9.44
CA VAL A 181 -2.81 -7.31 -8.69
C VAL A 181 -3.03 -7.83 -7.28
N VAL A 182 -4.21 -7.60 -6.69
CA VAL A 182 -4.51 -8.14 -5.35
C VAL A 182 -4.61 -9.67 -5.35
N HIS A 183 -4.67 -10.31 -6.52
CA HIS A 183 -4.76 -11.76 -6.65
C HIS A 183 -3.43 -12.46 -6.87
N VAL A 184 -2.33 -11.70 -7.02
CA VAL A 184 -1.00 -12.25 -7.23
C VAL A 184 -0.08 -11.97 -6.03
N PRO A 185 0.90 -12.85 -5.77
CA PRO A 185 0.93 -14.25 -6.15
C PRO A 185 -0.34 -15.00 -5.73
N VAL A 186 -0.63 -16.13 -6.37
CA VAL A 186 -1.83 -16.91 -6.09
C VAL A 186 -1.70 -17.72 -4.79
N GLU A 187 -2.82 -18.00 -4.13
CA GLU A 187 -2.87 -18.82 -2.91
C GLU A 187 -2.28 -20.22 -3.09
N LEU A 188 -2.42 -20.81 -4.28
CA LEU A 188 -1.86 -22.13 -4.61
C LEU A 188 -0.32 -22.18 -4.46
N MET A 189 0.35 -21.03 -4.56
CA MET A 189 1.78 -20.91 -4.32
C MET A 189 2.10 -20.73 -2.82
N GLY A 190 1.12 -20.85 -1.94
CA GLY A 190 1.23 -20.73 -0.49
C GLY A 190 1.36 -19.29 0.00
N TYR A 191 0.80 -18.33 -0.74
CA TYR A 191 0.73 -16.93 -0.33
C TYR A 191 -0.63 -16.64 0.30
N SER A 192 -0.66 -15.70 1.24
CA SER A 192 -1.89 -15.23 1.86
C SER A 192 -1.79 -13.73 2.11
N HIS A 193 -2.94 -13.07 2.07
CA HIS A 193 -3.04 -11.69 2.52
C HIS A 193 -2.98 -11.59 4.04
N HIS A 194 -2.53 -10.43 4.52
CA HIS A 194 -2.79 -10.02 5.90
C HIS A 194 -4.13 -9.25 5.98
N MET A 195 -4.69 -9.14 7.18
CA MET A 195 -5.87 -8.33 7.48
C MET A 195 -5.52 -6.84 7.53
N SER A 196 -6.47 -5.90 7.50
CA SER A 196 -7.88 -6.04 7.08
C SER A 196 -8.08 -5.46 5.68
N GLU A 197 -9.07 -5.94 4.94
CA GLU A 197 -9.38 -5.46 3.59
C GLU A 197 -10.60 -4.53 3.57
N VAL A 198 -10.47 -3.39 2.90
CA VAL A 198 -11.56 -2.47 2.59
C VAL A 198 -11.83 -2.56 1.09
N PHE A 199 -12.82 -3.35 0.73
CA PHE A 199 -13.12 -3.69 -0.65
C PHE A 199 -14.22 -2.80 -1.22
N PHE A 200 -13.89 -2.06 -2.27
CA PHE A 200 -14.83 -1.30 -3.08
C PHE A 200 -15.24 -2.11 -4.30
N LYS A 201 -16.38 -2.83 -4.22
CA LYS A 201 -16.82 -3.72 -5.29
C LYS A 201 -17.19 -2.99 -6.60
N GLY A 202 -17.74 -1.79 -6.48
CA GLY A 202 -18.23 -0.97 -7.58
C GLY A 202 -17.41 0.30 -7.73
N ASP A 203 -18.08 1.45 -7.67
CA ASP A 203 -17.40 2.75 -7.72
C ASP A 203 -16.55 3.01 -6.48
N MET A 204 -15.61 3.96 -6.62
CA MET A 204 -14.84 4.51 -5.51
C MET A 204 -15.11 6.00 -5.35
N GLY A 205 -16.23 6.52 -5.82
CA GLY A 205 -16.57 7.93 -5.71
C GLY A 205 -16.83 8.38 -4.28
N SER A 206 -17.03 9.67 -4.07
CA SER A 206 -17.41 10.16 -2.74
C SER A 206 -18.75 9.55 -2.31
N GLY A 207 -18.80 8.90 -1.14
CA GLY A 207 -19.99 8.20 -0.66
C GLY A 207 -20.14 6.76 -1.17
N ALA A 208 -19.15 6.25 -1.91
CA ALA A 208 -19.09 4.85 -2.33
C ALA A 208 -19.24 3.89 -1.14
N THR A 209 -19.96 2.79 -1.36
CA THR A 209 -20.08 1.72 -0.37
C THR A 209 -18.90 0.77 -0.46
N TYR A 210 -18.46 0.26 0.69
CA TYR A 210 -17.39 -0.71 0.80
C TYR A 210 -17.79 -1.89 1.69
N THR A 211 -17.10 -3.00 1.52
CA THR A 211 -17.16 -4.16 2.41
C THR A 211 -15.86 -4.21 3.20
N LEU A 212 -15.95 -4.25 4.53
CA LEU A 212 -14.80 -4.49 5.41
C LEU A 212 -14.68 -6.00 5.65
N CYS A 213 -13.58 -6.60 5.23
CA CYS A 213 -13.24 -7.98 5.54
C CYS A 213 -12.09 -8.04 6.54
N GLU A 214 -12.41 -8.59 7.71
CA GLU A 214 -11.46 -8.84 8.79
C GLU A 214 -10.89 -10.27 8.74
N ALA A 215 -11.17 -11.05 7.70
CA ALA A 215 -10.58 -12.36 7.49
C ALA A 215 -9.59 -12.32 6.32
N ASP A 216 -8.50 -13.08 6.43
CA ASP A 216 -7.56 -13.28 5.32
C ASP A 216 -8.30 -13.88 4.13
N ASP A 217 -8.02 -13.36 2.93
CA ASP A 217 -8.51 -13.91 1.66
C ASP A 217 -10.04 -14.21 1.68
N SER A 218 -10.84 -13.28 2.23
CA SER A 218 -12.29 -13.46 2.35
C SER A 218 -12.99 -13.45 0.99
N LYS A 219 -13.76 -14.51 0.71
CA LYS A 219 -14.62 -14.61 -0.49
C LYS A 219 -15.77 -13.58 -0.52
N SER A 220 -16.01 -12.84 0.56
CA SER A 220 -16.94 -11.70 0.55
C SER A 220 -16.32 -10.39 0.05
N CYS A 221 -14.98 -10.35 -0.09
CA CYS A 221 -14.21 -9.22 -0.61
C CYS A 221 -13.54 -9.58 -1.95
N SER A 222 -12.38 -8.99 -2.27
CA SER A 222 -11.76 -9.16 -3.60
C SER A 222 -11.56 -10.62 -3.94
N ASP A 223 -11.23 -11.48 -2.98
CA ASP A 223 -10.91 -12.89 -3.22
C ASP A 223 -12.09 -13.74 -3.71
N GLY A 224 -13.33 -13.22 -3.63
CA GLY A 224 -14.51 -13.78 -4.30
C GLY A 224 -14.76 -13.22 -5.71
N ASN A 225 -13.98 -12.23 -6.15
CA ASN A 225 -14.19 -11.43 -7.36
C ASN A 225 -13.11 -11.72 -8.44
N LEU A 226 -12.96 -12.99 -8.80
CA LEU A 226 -11.87 -13.49 -9.66
C LEU A 226 -12.17 -13.47 -11.18
N THR A 227 -13.34 -13.00 -11.59
CA THR A 227 -13.74 -12.93 -13.01
C THR A 227 -13.41 -11.57 -13.59
N ASP A 228 -13.08 -11.49 -14.89
CA ASP A 228 -12.91 -10.22 -15.62
C ASP A 228 -11.89 -9.25 -14.98
N LEU A 229 -10.74 -9.80 -14.53
CA LEU A 229 -9.67 -9.03 -13.89
C LEU A 229 -9.21 -7.83 -14.73
N SER A 230 -8.99 -6.69 -14.07
CA SER A 230 -8.84 -5.36 -14.67
C SER A 230 -7.57 -4.65 -14.19
N ILE A 231 -6.73 -4.25 -15.14
CA ILE A 231 -5.60 -3.33 -14.88
C ILE A 231 -6.12 -1.93 -14.59
N ASN A 232 -7.23 -1.53 -15.22
CA ASN A 232 -7.78 -0.20 -15.02
C ASN A 232 -8.24 0.00 -13.57
N ASP A 233 -8.88 -1.03 -12.99
CA ASP A 233 -9.32 -1.01 -11.59
C ASP A 233 -8.11 -0.98 -10.65
N HIS A 234 -7.00 -1.61 -11.05
CA HIS A 234 -5.73 -1.50 -10.35
C HIS A 234 -5.13 -0.09 -10.39
N LEU A 235 -5.21 0.63 -11.52
CA LEU A 235 -4.59 1.95 -11.63
C LEU A 235 -5.41 3.06 -10.96
N HIS A 236 -6.70 2.84 -10.74
CA HIS A 236 -7.64 3.86 -10.27
C HIS A 236 -8.12 3.61 -8.86
N TYR A 237 -7.83 4.54 -7.96
CA TYR A 237 -8.33 4.53 -6.59
C TYR A 237 -8.99 5.87 -6.27
N TYR A 238 -10.23 5.81 -5.78
CA TYR A 238 -11.02 6.99 -5.42
C TYR A 238 -11.20 8.01 -6.55
N ASP A 239 -11.51 7.51 -7.75
CA ASP A 239 -11.67 8.25 -9.01
C ASP A 239 -10.40 8.98 -9.48
N LYS A 240 -9.22 8.53 -9.04
CA LYS A 240 -7.92 9.06 -9.46
C LYS A 240 -7.07 7.96 -10.07
N ASP A 241 -6.46 8.22 -11.23
CA ASP A 241 -5.25 7.49 -11.61
C ASP A 241 -4.16 7.82 -10.59
N VAL A 242 -3.71 6.82 -9.83
CA VAL A 242 -2.84 7.04 -8.67
C VAL A 242 -1.53 7.74 -9.08
N SER A 243 -0.95 7.32 -10.20
CA SER A 243 0.33 7.84 -10.68
C SER A 243 0.22 9.27 -11.21
N GLY A 244 -0.73 9.51 -12.12
CA GLY A 244 -0.98 10.81 -12.72
C GLY A 244 -1.48 11.83 -11.70
N TYR A 245 -2.26 11.41 -10.70
CA TYR A 245 -2.65 12.28 -9.58
C TYR A 245 -1.43 12.74 -8.78
N GLY A 246 -0.48 11.84 -8.50
CA GLY A 246 0.78 12.16 -7.85
C GLY A 246 1.67 13.09 -8.67
N GLU A 247 1.86 12.78 -9.94
CA GLU A 247 2.66 13.59 -10.89
C GLU A 247 2.10 15.00 -11.07
N ALA A 248 0.77 15.16 -11.01
CA ALA A 248 0.08 16.45 -10.99
C ALA A 248 0.15 17.19 -9.63
N GLY A 249 1.03 16.77 -8.72
CA GLY A 249 1.23 17.42 -7.41
C GLY A 249 0.06 17.22 -6.46
N CYS A 250 -0.68 16.12 -6.61
CA CYS A 250 -1.87 15.77 -5.84
C CYS A 250 -2.97 16.84 -5.90
N THR A 251 -3.09 17.48 -7.06
CA THR A 251 -4.13 18.45 -7.39
C THR A 251 -5.04 17.91 -8.51
N GLY A 252 -6.31 18.33 -8.52
CA GLY A 252 -7.28 17.88 -9.51
C GLY A 252 -7.58 16.37 -9.45
N ASN A 253 -8.01 15.79 -10.57
CA ASN A 253 -8.29 14.35 -10.69
C ASN A 253 -7.09 13.50 -11.12
N GLY A 254 -5.92 14.10 -11.36
CA GLY A 254 -4.93 13.53 -12.27
C GLY A 254 -5.50 13.65 -13.68
N ALA A 255 -5.01 14.59 -14.47
CA ALA A 255 -5.70 14.95 -15.71
C ALA A 255 -5.66 13.82 -16.75
N GLU A 256 -6.80 13.62 -17.40
CA GLU A 256 -6.98 13.03 -18.72
C GLU A 256 -5.75 13.27 -19.63
N SER A 257 -4.91 12.25 -19.80
CA SER A 257 -4.08 12.07 -20.99
C SER A 257 -3.38 10.71 -20.93
N PHE A 258 -4.11 9.67 -21.33
CA PHE A 258 -3.46 8.50 -21.91
C PHE A 258 -2.59 8.99 -23.07
N ILE A 259 -1.27 9.01 -22.89
CA ILE A 259 -0.35 8.88 -24.02
C ILE A 259 -0.20 7.38 -24.21
N PRO A 260 -0.85 6.76 -25.21
CA PRO A 260 -0.62 5.34 -25.48
C PRO A 260 0.87 5.13 -25.77
N PHE A 261 1.46 4.17 -25.08
CA PHE A 261 2.79 3.68 -25.38
C PHE A 261 2.83 3.19 -26.83
N VAL A 262 3.52 3.91 -27.70
CA VAL A 262 3.85 3.46 -29.06
C VAL A 262 5.25 2.85 -28.98
N PRO A 263 5.41 1.53 -29.16
CA PRO A 263 6.73 0.92 -29.19
C PRO A 263 7.55 1.49 -30.36
N PRO A 264 8.88 1.63 -30.21
CA PRO A 264 9.75 2.05 -31.30
C PRO A 264 9.66 1.06 -32.47
N GLN A 265 9.57 1.59 -33.69
CA GLN A 265 9.68 0.84 -34.95
C GLN A 265 11.11 0.33 -35.16
#